data_AF-A0A3L6TAC4-F1
#
_entry.id   AF-A0A3L6TAC4-F1
#
_cell.length_a   1.000
_cell.length_b   1.000
_cell.length_c   1.000
_cell.angle_alpha   90.00
_cell.angle_beta   90.00
_cell.angle_gamma   90.00
#
_symmetry.space_group_name_H-M   'P 1'
#
loop_
_entity.id
_entity.type
_entity.pdbx_description
1 polymer ?
#
loop_
_entity_poly.entity_id
_entity_poly.type
_entity_poly.pdbx_seq_one_letter_code
_entity_poly.pdbx_strand_id
1 'polypeptide(L)'
;MEGRPSKEISSAEAVLVGALSSGVNAPTWFVLKITFLLLAFCFTAMLALAFSSKNFVIVGHVFLLVTIGMVLFVLLNRFLAEVGLVPVEQQMQEMGIHKTEPTDKEKIK
;
A
#
# COMPACT_ATOMS: atom_id res chain seq x y z
N MET A 1 -1.35 -42.41 20.17
CA MET A 1 -0.63 -41.17 19.80
C MET A 1 -1.12 -40.79 18.41
N GLU A 2 -2.33 -40.21 18.33
CA GLU A 2 -2.83 -39.67 17.06
C GLU A 2 -2.09 -38.37 16.70
N GLY A 3 -1.17 -38.48 15.75
CA GLY A 3 -0.59 -37.33 15.05
C GLY A 3 -1.68 -36.68 14.20
N ARG A 4 -2.02 -35.42 14.50
CA ARG A 4 -2.95 -34.63 13.68
C ARG A 4 -2.32 -34.41 12.29
N PRO A 5 -3.08 -34.53 11.19
CA PRO A 5 -2.56 -34.20 9.88
C PRO A 5 -2.29 -32.69 9.84
N SER A 6 -1.02 -32.33 9.65
CA SER A 6 -0.60 -30.98 9.31
C SER A 6 -1.31 -30.60 8.00
N LYS A 7 -2.35 -29.77 8.11
CA LYS A 7 -3.07 -29.21 6.97
C LYS A 7 -2.05 -28.41 6.14
N GLU A 8 -1.59 -28.99 5.04
CA GLU A 8 -0.65 -28.35 4.12
C GLU A 8 -1.33 -27.12 3.53
N ILE A 9 -0.93 -25.95 3.99
CA ILE A 9 -1.41 -24.68 3.46
C ILE A 9 -0.81 -24.56 2.06
N SER A 10 -1.65 -24.64 1.03
CA SER A 10 -1.23 -24.49 -0.36
C SER A 10 -0.53 -23.14 -0.53
N SER A 11 0.57 -23.10 -1.28
CA SER A 11 1.31 -21.86 -1.56
C SER A 11 0.40 -20.75 -2.11
N ALA A 12 -0.69 -21.12 -2.80
CA ALA A 12 -1.71 -20.16 -3.26
C ALA A 12 -2.48 -19.53 -2.10
N GLU A 13 -2.84 -20.28 -1.06
CA GLU A 13 -3.44 -19.72 0.16
C GLU A 13 -2.43 -18.89 0.94
N ALA A 14 -1.16 -19.32 1.02
CA ALA A 14 -0.13 -18.53 1.68
C ALA A 14 0.12 -17.17 0.98
N VAL A 15 0.11 -17.15 -0.37
CA VAL A 15 0.20 -15.92 -1.17
C VAL A 15 -1.07 -15.07 -1.01
N LEU A 16 -2.25 -15.69 -0.98
CA LEU A 16 -3.52 -14.99 -0.76
C LEU A 16 -3.57 -14.37 0.65
N VAL A 17 -3.13 -15.10 1.68
CA VAL A 17 -3.00 -14.61 3.06
C VAL A 17 -1.93 -13.52 3.16
N GLY A 18 -0.84 -13.63 2.42
CA GLY A 18 0.17 -12.56 2.32
C GLY A 18 -0.36 -11.29 1.66
N ALA A 19 -1.19 -11.43 0.61
CA ALA A 19 -1.85 -10.31 -0.05
C ALA A 19 -3.02 -9.72 0.76
N LEU A 20 -3.63 -10.52 1.63
CA LEU A 20 -4.66 -10.13 2.60
C LEU A 20 -4.07 -9.73 3.97
N SER A 21 -2.74 -9.77 4.13
CA SER A 21 -2.08 -9.39 5.38
C SER A 21 -2.41 -7.94 5.70
N SER A 22 -2.89 -7.71 6.92
CA SER A 22 -3.44 -6.44 7.34
C SER A 22 -2.34 -5.38 7.42
N GLY A 23 -2.22 -4.57 6.39
CA GLY A 23 -1.70 -3.21 6.50
C GLY A 23 -0.56 -2.89 5.55
N VAL A 24 -0.45 -1.60 5.22
CA VAL A 24 0.72 -1.05 4.53
C VAL A 24 1.47 -0.16 5.53
N ASN A 25 2.80 -0.28 5.57
CA ASN A 25 3.61 0.55 6.45
C ASN A 25 3.53 2.04 6.03
N ALA A 26 3.77 2.96 6.97
CA ALA A 26 3.69 4.40 6.71
C ALA A 26 4.62 4.90 5.57
N PRO A 27 5.87 4.42 5.43
CA PRO A 27 6.72 4.71 4.27
C PRO A 27 6.10 4.30 2.92
N THR A 28 5.52 3.11 2.81
CA THR A 28 4.87 2.60 1.60
C THR A 28 3.64 3.45 1.25
N TRP A 29 2.86 3.86 2.25
CA TRP A 29 1.75 4.79 2.05
C TRP A 29 2.20 6.16 1.51
N PHE A 30 3.30 6.68 2.04
CA PHE A 30 3.88 7.93 1.55
C PHE A 30 4.33 7.82 0.10
N VAL A 31 5.06 6.75 -0.26
CA VAL A 31 5.47 6.50 -1.65
C VAL A 31 4.26 6.42 -2.57
N LEU A 32 3.21 5.68 -2.15
CA LEU A 32 2.00 5.52 -2.93
C LEU A 32 1.32 6.88 -3.23
N LYS A 33 1.23 7.77 -2.23
CA LYS A 33 0.73 9.14 -2.40
C LYS A 33 1.55 9.92 -3.41
N ILE A 34 2.89 9.88 -3.33
CA ILE A 34 3.77 10.58 -4.27
C ILE A 34 3.59 10.04 -5.68
N THR A 35 3.51 8.72 -5.85
CA THR A 35 3.27 8.09 -7.16
C THR A 35 1.93 8.52 -7.76
N PHE A 36 0.86 8.59 -6.97
CA PHE A 36 -0.43 9.10 -7.46
C PHE A 36 -0.40 10.57 -7.84
N LEU A 37 0.31 11.42 -7.09
CA LEU A 37 0.49 12.82 -7.46
C LEU A 37 1.26 12.97 -8.77
N LEU A 38 2.32 12.17 -8.97
CA LEU A 38 3.08 12.15 -10.21
C LEU A 38 2.25 11.64 -11.39
N LEU A 39 1.41 10.63 -11.15
CA LEU A 39 0.49 10.12 -12.17
C LEU A 39 -0.55 11.17 -12.56
N ALA A 40 -1.12 11.90 -11.59
CA ALA A 40 -2.04 13.00 -11.85
C ALA A 40 -1.36 14.14 -12.63
N PHE A 41 -0.12 14.49 -12.29
CA PHE A 41 0.68 15.45 -13.05
C PHE A 41 0.90 14.97 -14.50
N CYS A 42 1.25 13.71 -14.69
CA CYS A 42 1.45 13.10 -16.01
C CYS A 42 0.17 13.15 -16.85
N PHE A 43 -0.97 12.77 -16.29
CA PHE A 43 -2.26 12.86 -16.99
C PHE A 43 -2.65 14.31 -17.33
N THR A 44 -2.37 15.25 -16.43
CA THR A 44 -2.61 16.68 -16.70
C THR A 44 -1.76 17.16 -17.89
N ALA A 45 -0.48 16.79 -17.93
CA ALA A 45 0.40 17.11 -19.04
C ALA A 45 -0.07 16.45 -20.36
N MET A 46 -0.42 15.16 -20.32
CA MET A 46 -0.97 14.44 -21.48
C MET A 46 -2.26 15.09 -21.99
N LEU A 47 -3.13 15.55 -21.09
CA LEU A 47 -4.38 16.20 -21.46
C LEU A 47 -4.13 17.57 -22.10
N ALA A 48 -3.20 18.36 -21.57
CA ALA A 48 -2.78 19.64 -22.15
C ALA A 48 -2.20 19.45 -23.57
N LEU A 49 -1.36 18.44 -23.76
CA LEU A 49 -0.81 18.07 -25.07
C LEU A 49 -1.91 17.57 -26.03
N ALA A 50 -2.84 16.76 -25.53
CA ALA A 50 -3.97 16.27 -26.32
C ALA A 50 -4.85 17.42 -26.83
N PHE A 51 -5.16 18.41 -25.96
CA PHE A 51 -5.87 19.62 -26.36
C PHE A 51 -5.09 20.43 -27.40
N SER A 52 -3.78 20.54 -27.24
CA SER A 52 -2.90 21.24 -28.19
C SER A 52 -2.89 20.57 -29.57
N SER A 53 -3.08 19.24 -29.63
CA SER A 53 -3.08 18.47 -30.87
C SER A 53 -4.35 18.67 -31.73
N LYS A 54 -5.45 19.21 -31.17
CA LYS A 54 -6.78 19.32 -31.80
C LYS A 54 -7.38 18.00 -32.31
N ASN A 55 -6.80 16.84 -31.97
CA ASN A 55 -7.32 15.53 -32.32
C ASN A 55 -8.31 15.06 -31.26
N PHE A 56 -9.60 15.09 -31.57
CA PHE A 56 -10.67 14.70 -30.65
C PHE A 56 -10.53 13.24 -30.16
N VAL A 57 -10.03 12.35 -31.02
CA VAL A 57 -9.76 10.94 -30.67
C VAL A 57 -8.70 10.83 -29.56
N ILE A 58 -7.64 11.62 -29.64
CA ILE A 58 -6.57 11.64 -28.63
C ILE A 58 -7.09 12.21 -27.32
N VAL A 59 -7.87 13.30 -27.37
CA VAL A 59 -8.53 13.87 -26.19
C VAL A 59 -9.44 12.84 -25.52
N GLY A 60 -10.27 12.13 -26.29
CA GLY A 60 -11.13 11.07 -25.78
C GLY A 60 -10.34 9.94 -25.10
N HIS A 61 -9.25 9.46 -25.72
CA HIS A 61 -8.39 8.43 -25.13
C HIS A 61 -7.74 8.89 -23.82
N VAL A 62 -7.20 10.11 -23.78
CA VAL A 62 -6.59 10.64 -22.55
C VAL A 62 -7.63 10.82 -21.44
N PHE A 63 -8.85 11.25 -21.79
CA PHE A 63 -9.94 11.36 -20.83
C PHE A 63 -10.36 10.00 -20.24
N LEU A 64 -10.37 8.95 -21.08
CA LEU A 64 -10.60 7.58 -20.62
C LEU A 64 -9.49 7.10 -19.68
N LEU A 65 -8.22 7.40 -19.97
CA LEU A 65 -7.09 7.08 -19.08
C LEU A 65 -7.20 7.80 -17.72
N VAL A 66 -7.59 9.09 -17.73
CA VAL A 66 -7.86 9.86 -16.50
C VAL A 66 -8.97 9.20 -15.68
N THR A 67 -10.08 8.82 -16.34
CA THR A 67 -11.24 8.20 -15.68
C THR A 67 -10.86 6.86 -15.03
N ILE A 68 -10.14 6.01 -15.78
CA ILE A 68 -9.64 4.72 -15.26
C ILE A 68 -8.69 4.96 -14.07
N GLY A 69 -7.76 5.90 -14.20
CA GLY A 69 -6.85 6.27 -13.11
C GLY A 69 -7.57 6.75 -11.85
N MET A 70 -8.64 7.53 -12.01
CA MET A 70 -9.48 7.98 -10.90
C MET A 70 -10.19 6.81 -10.22
N VAL A 71 -10.78 5.89 -10.99
CA VAL A 71 -11.44 4.68 -10.45
C VAL A 71 -10.43 3.82 -9.69
N LEU A 72 -9.25 3.57 -10.26
CA LEU A 72 -8.15 2.86 -9.59
C LEU A 72 -7.76 3.54 -8.28
N PHE A 73 -7.59 4.86 -8.27
CA PHE A 73 -7.27 5.61 -7.07
C PHE A 73 -8.34 5.44 -5.98
N VAL A 74 -9.63 5.55 -6.33
CA VAL A 74 -10.74 5.35 -5.38
C VAL A 74 -10.73 3.93 -4.81
N LEU A 75 -10.55 2.90 -5.66
CA LEU A 75 -10.47 1.51 -5.23
C LEU A 75 -9.29 1.26 -4.29
N LEU A 76 -8.12 1.83 -4.60
CA LEU A 76 -6.93 1.74 -3.73
C LEU A 76 -7.15 2.44 -2.39
N ASN A 77 -7.72 3.64 -2.38
CA ASN A 77 -8.01 4.34 -1.12
C ASN A 77 -9.04 3.59 -0.28
N ARG A 78 -10.05 3.00 -0.92
CA ARG A 78 -11.05 2.16 -0.25
C ARG A 78 -10.41 0.91 0.36
N PHE A 79 -9.57 0.21 -0.42
CA PHE A 79 -8.85 -0.95 0.06
C PHE A 79 -7.98 -0.58 1.27
N LEU A 80 -7.23 0.52 1.20
CA LEU A 80 -6.38 0.97 2.31
C LEU A 80 -7.18 1.41 3.55
N ALA A 81 -8.38 1.97 3.36
CA ALA A 81 -9.29 2.28 4.46
C ALA A 81 -9.85 1.01 5.13
N GLU A 82 -10.09 -0.06 4.37
CA GLU A 82 -10.57 -1.35 4.88
C GLU A 82 -9.44 -2.17 5.54
N VAL A 83 -8.20 -2.10 5.04
CA VAL A 83 -7.05 -2.90 5.53
C VAL A 83 -6.33 -2.21 6.71
N GLY A 84 -6.48 -0.89 6.84
CA GLY A 84 -5.87 -0.08 7.90
C GLY A 84 -4.38 0.22 7.65
N LEU A 85 -3.94 1.44 8.03
CA LEU A 85 -2.52 1.76 8.13
C LEU A 85 -2.01 1.14 9.43
N VAL A 86 -1.25 0.04 9.35
CA VAL A 86 -0.54 -0.47 10.53
C VAL A 86 0.67 0.44 10.76
N PRO A 87 0.73 1.18 11.88
CA PRO A 87 1.87 2.01 12.22
C PRO A 87 3.11 1.12 12.37
N VAL A 88 4.24 1.59 11.84
CA VAL A 88 5.51 0.84 11.79
C VAL A 88 5.99 0.45 13.19
N GLU A 89 5.55 1.18 14.21
CA GLU A 89 5.83 0.96 15.62
C GLU A 89 5.28 -0.38 16.12
N GLN A 90 4.11 -0.84 15.63
CA GLN A 90 3.61 -2.19 15.94
C GLN A 90 4.33 -3.28 15.12
N GLN A 91 4.71 -3.02 13.86
CA GLN A 91 5.52 -3.96 13.08
C GLN A 91 6.92 -4.15 13.66
N MET A 92 7.53 -3.12 14.23
CA MET A 92 8.83 -3.21 14.92
C MET A 92 8.72 -3.95 16.26
N GLN A 93 7.58 -3.82 16.95
CA GLN A 93 7.31 -4.52 18.21
C GLN A 93 7.02 -6.01 17.98
N GLU A 94 6.34 -6.37 16.88
CA GLU A 94 6.06 -7.75 16.48
C GLU A 94 7.27 -8.45 15.82
N MET A 95 8.19 -7.71 15.18
CA MET A 95 9.46 -8.25 14.68
C MET A 95 10.55 -8.40 15.75
N GLY A 96 10.23 -8.15 17.04
CA GLY A 96 11.12 -8.47 18.15
C GLY A 96 12.39 -7.63 18.22
N ILE A 97 12.45 -6.44 17.60
CA ILE A 97 13.57 -5.51 17.80
C ILE A 97 13.26 -4.62 19.00
N HIS A 98 13.17 -5.23 20.17
CA HIS A 98 13.35 -4.50 21.41
C HIS A 98 14.84 -4.26 21.60
N LYS A 99 15.23 -3.00 21.50
CA LYS A 99 16.48 -2.47 22.04
C LYS A 99 16.57 -2.92 23.51
N THR A 100 17.42 -3.91 23.80
CA THR A 100 17.82 -4.21 25.18
C THR A 100 18.73 -3.08 25.64
N GLU A 101 18.13 -2.01 26.15
CA GLU A 101 18.82 -1.07 27.03
C GLU A 101 18.30 -1.33 28.44
N PRO A 102 19.07 -1.94 29.34
CA PRO A 102 18.78 -1.85 30.76
C PRO A 102 19.49 -0.61 31.30
N THR A 103 18.74 0.48 31.40
CA THR A 103 19.00 1.51 32.41
C THR A 103 18.62 0.89 33.76
N ASP A 104 19.60 0.33 34.47
CA ASP A 104 19.39 -0.08 35.86
C ASP A 104 19.52 1.16 36.76
N LYS A 105 18.43 1.45 37.47
CA LYS A 105 18.33 2.60 38.35
C LYS A 105 18.85 2.24 39.74
N GLU A 106 19.68 3.14 40.23
CA GLU A 106 19.98 3.45 41.62
C GLU A 106 19.02 2.93 42.72
N LYS A 107 19.65 2.47 43.82
CA LYS A 107 19.19 2.33 45.23
C LYS A 107 18.49 1.05 45.66
N ILE A 108 19.22 0.21 46.39
CA ILE A 108 18.79 -0.33 47.71
C ILE A 108 20.00 -0.37 48.67
N LYS A 109 19.91 0.48 49.69
CA LYS A 109 20.35 0.37 51.11
C LYS A 109 21.77 -0.07 51.47
#